data_AF-A0A366I5F4-F1
#
_entry.id   AF-A0A366I5F4-F1
#
_cell.length_a   1.000
_cell.length_b   1.000
_cell.length_c   1.000
_cell.angle_alpha   90.00
_cell.angle_beta   90.00
_cell.angle_gamma   90.00
#
_symmetry.space_group_name_H-M   'P 1'
#
loop_
_entity.id
_entity.type
_entity.pdbx_description
1 polymer ?
#
loop_
_entity_poly.entity_id
_entity_poly.type
_entity_poly.pdbx_seq_one_letter_code
_entity_poly.pdbx_strand_id
1 'polypeptide(L)'
;MRLRPKRYSAVNMNSAEEAQVVPIVGDAAIATVGTGHGRLIPLIILDATKRPDLAEVIRVQAHFPAGDVVVQWGGLPKRPDHVALFLRFQRPTERAAVIEFDIAKQGILVEHILQSNALYIQSGKVGDRLIHDLNLPKMILEVPDTGFRAHWDKLYFDGVFKRMRKEGLGRSRAKEVARTYIEKIRELARFRMK
;
A
#
# COMPACT_ATOMS: atom_id res chain seq x y z
N MET A 1 15.77 -22.42 -23.00
CA MET A 1 15.86 -20.96 -22.91
C MET A 1 15.93 -20.55 -21.45
N ARG A 2 17.13 -20.24 -20.92
CA ARG A 2 17.31 -19.81 -19.52
C ARG A 2 16.89 -18.34 -19.41
N LEU A 3 15.83 -18.05 -18.65
CA LEU A 3 15.41 -16.68 -18.35
C LEU A 3 16.56 -15.95 -17.65
N ARG A 4 17.02 -14.82 -18.20
CA ARG A 4 17.98 -13.92 -17.53
C ARG A 4 17.40 -13.52 -16.16
N PRO A 5 18.20 -13.49 -15.08
CA PRO A 5 17.72 -12.99 -13.80
C PRO A 5 17.31 -11.51 -13.99
N LYS A 6 16.09 -11.17 -13.59
CA LYS A 6 15.63 -9.77 -13.57
C LYS A 6 16.62 -8.96 -12.72
N ARG A 7 17.24 -7.93 -13.31
CA ARG A 7 18.01 -6.94 -12.56
C ARG A 7 17.00 -6.13 -11.74
N TYR A 8 16.87 -6.46 -10.47
CA TYR A 8 16.20 -5.58 -9.51
C TYR A 8 17.15 -4.42 -9.21
N SER A 9 16.63 -3.20 -9.23
CA SER A 9 17.37 -2.02 -8.75
C SER A 9 17.24 -1.97 -7.23
N ALA A 10 18.36 -1.79 -6.52
CA ALA A 10 18.31 -1.50 -5.10
C ALA A 10 17.72 -0.10 -4.88
N VAL A 11 16.83 0.04 -3.90
CA VAL A 11 16.38 1.35 -3.42
C VAL A 11 17.36 1.80 -2.34
N ASN A 12 18.09 2.87 -2.60
CA ASN A 12 19.03 3.43 -1.63
C ASN A 12 18.28 4.25 -0.57
N MET A 13 18.52 3.95 0.70
CA MET A 13 18.07 4.72 1.85
C MET A 13 19.22 5.58 2.36
N ASN A 14 18.95 6.82 2.71
CA ASN A 14 19.98 7.76 3.17
C ASN A 14 20.38 7.52 4.63
N SER A 15 19.54 6.84 5.42
CA SER A 15 19.79 6.54 6.83
C SER A 15 19.18 5.19 7.26
N ALA A 16 19.62 4.69 8.42
CA ALA A 16 19.03 3.50 9.04
C ALA A 16 17.56 3.74 9.47
N GLU A 17 17.21 4.97 9.82
CA GLU A 17 15.84 5.36 10.17
C GLU A 17 14.92 5.31 8.94
N GLU A 18 15.39 5.80 7.79
CA GLU A 18 14.65 5.70 6.52
C GLU A 18 14.44 4.24 6.08
N ALA A 19 15.40 3.36 6.37
CA ALA A 19 15.30 1.94 6.06
C ALA A 19 14.35 1.17 6.99
N GLN A 20 13.91 1.79 8.10
CA GLN A 20 12.98 1.16 9.02
C GLN A 20 11.59 1.04 8.38
N VAL A 21 11.09 -0.18 8.34
CA VAL A 21 9.69 -0.45 7.96
C VAL A 21 8.75 0.22 8.94
N VAL A 22 7.76 0.92 8.39
CA VAL A 22 6.67 1.54 9.12
C VAL A 22 5.45 0.62 9.06
N PRO A 23 5.08 -0.04 10.18
CA PRO A 23 3.97 -0.99 10.17
C PRO A 23 2.63 -0.31 9.91
N ILE A 24 1.76 -1.02 9.19
CA ILE A 24 0.34 -0.67 9.08
C ILE A 24 -0.39 -1.20 10.32
N VAL A 25 -1.01 -0.32 11.11
CA VAL A 25 -1.74 -0.66 12.35
C VAL A 25 -3.26 -0.56 12.23
N GLY A 26 -3.72 0.01 11.13
CA GLY A 26 -5.12 0.06 10.74
C GLY A 26 -5.27 0.46 9.28
N ASP A 27 -6.45 0.23 8.75
CA ASP A 27 -6.80 0.56 7.37
C ASP A 27 -8.27 1.00 7.29
N ALA A 28 -8.59 1.74 6.24
CA ALA A 28 -9.94 2.14 5.88
C ALA A 28 -9.99 2.44 4.37
N ALA A 29 -11.12 2.97 3.90
CA ALA A 29 -11.22 3.52 2.57
C ALA A 29 -12.08 4.80 2.59
N ILE A 30 -11.71 5.77 1.77
CA ILE A 30 -12.35 7.08 1.69
C ILE A 30 -12.78 7.31 0.24
N ALA A 31 -14.06 7.63 0.03
CA ALA A 31 -14.59 8.10 -1.24
C ALA A 31 -15.21 9.48 -1.02
N THR A 32 -14.76 10.49 -1.77
CA THR A 32 -15.34 11.84 -1.74
C THR A 32 -15.53 12.35 -3.16
N VAL A 33 -16.63 13.05 -3.45
CA VAL A 33 -16.87 13.58 -4.82
C VAL A 33 -15.77 14.59 -5.19
N GLY A 34 -15.31 15.39 -4.22
CA GLY A 34 -14.29 16.43 -4.41
C GLY A 34 -12.86 15.91 -4.62
N THR A 35 -12.51 14.71 -4.13
CA THR A 35 -11.15 14.14 -4.27
C THR A 35 -11.18 12.82 -5.02
N GLY A 36 -10.31 12.67 -6.03
CA GLY A 36 -10.28 11.44 -6.84
C GLY A 36 -11.57 11.18 -7.62
N HIS A 37 -12.40 12.22 -7.80
CA HIS A 37 -13.69 12.19 -8.48
C HIS A 37 -14.66 11.10 -7.98
N GLY A 38 -14.72 10.87 -6.67
CA GLY A 38 -15.60 9.86 -6.06
C GLY A 38 -15.03 8.45 -6.02
N ARG A 39 -13.82 8.20 -6.53
CA ARG A 39 -13.18 6.88 -6.42
C ARG A 39 -12.98 6.50 -4.94
N LEU A 40 -13.11 5.20 -4.65
CA LEU A 40 -12.71 4.66 -3.37
C LEU A 40 -11.18 4.60 -3.28
N ILE A 41 -10.60 5.40 -2.40
CA ILE A 41 -9.14 5.47 -2.17
C ILE A 41 -8.84 4.80 -0.82
N PRO A 42 -7.91 3.84 -0.76
CA PRO A 42 -7.55 3.21 0.49
C PRO A 42 -6.84 4.21 1.42
N LEU A 43 -7.08 4.07 2.72
CA LEU A 43 -6.37 4.73 3.80
C LEU A 43 -5.59 3.68 4.58
N ILE A 44 -4.32 3.96 4.87
CA ILE A 44 -3.55 3.18 5.84
C ILE A 44 -3.12 4.06 7.02
N ILE A 45 -3.22 3.48 8.21
CA ILE A 45 -2.77 4.07 9.47
C ILE A 45 -1.40 3.46 9.77
N LEU A 46 -0.39 4.32 9.84
CA LEU A 46 1.01 3.96 10.00
C LEU A 46 1.43 4.14 11.46
N ASP A 47 2.09 3.13 12.05
CA ASP A 47 2.70 3.26 13.37
C ASP A 47 3.91 4.20 13.31
N ALA A 48 3.67 5.46 13.66
CA ALA A 48 4.69 6.50 13.61
C ALA A 48 5.38 6.70 14.98
N THR A 49 5.15 5.83 15.96
CA THR A 49 5.76 5.97 17.31
C THR A 49 7.28 5.99 17.30
N LYS A 50 7.90 5.29 16.35
CA LYS A 50 9.36 5.28 16.11
C LYS A 50 9.80 6.13 14.94
N ARG A 51 8.87 6.84 14.28
CA ARG A 51 9.09 7.68 13.10
C ARG A 51 8.33 9.00 13.26
N PRO A 52 8.67 9.81 14.30
CA PRO A 52 8.01 11.10 14.54
C PRO A 52 8.21 12.07 13.37
N ASP A 53 9.29 11.89 12.59
CA ASP A 53 9.54 12.60 11.36
C ASP A 53 8.44 12.37 10.31
N LEU A 54 7.92 11.14 10.18
CA LEU A 54 6.80 10.83 9.28
C LEU A 54 5.46 11.35 9.80
N ALA A 55 5.23 11.26 11.12
CA ALA A 55 4.06 11.89 11.72
C ALA A 55 4.02 13.38 11.42
N GLU A 56 5.17 14.04 11.52
CA GLU A 56 5.28 15.47 11.23
C GLU A 56 5.04 15.76 9.75
N VAL A 57 5.62 15.00 8.81
CA VAL A 57 5.35 15.13 7.37
C VAL A 57 3.84 15.05 7.07
N ILE A 58 3.14 14.07 7.65
CA ILE A 58 1.68 13.92 7.48
C ILE A 58 0.92 15.10 8.07
N ARG A 59 1.32 15.57 9.26
CA ARG A 59 0.66 16.67 9.97
C ARG A 59 0.81 17.99 9.22
N VAL A 60 2.03 18.33 8.78
CA VAL A 60 2.31 19.65 8.20
C VAL A 60 1.76 19.80 6.79
N GLN A 61 1.66 18.72 6.01
CA GLN A 61 1.17 18.77 4.63
C GLN A 61 -0.22 19.41 4.49
N ALA A 62 -1.07 19.33 5.51
CA ALA A 62 -2.37 20.00 5.53
C ALA A 62 -2.26 21.54 5.41
N HIS A 63 -1.09 22.11 5.67
CA HIS A 63 -0.82 23.55 5.67
C HIS A 63 0.09 24.00 4.50
N PHE A 64 0.54 23.07 3.66
CA PHE A 64 1.40 23.37 2.51
C PHE A 64 0.69 23.03 1.19
N PRO A 65 1.07 23.69 0.08
CA PRO A 65 0.65 23.26 -1.25
C PRO A 65 1.12 21.83 -1.55
N ALA A 66 0.63 21.25 -2.65
CA ALA A 66 1.01 19.90 -3.08
C ALA A 66 2.54 19.71 -3.06
N GLY A 67 2.99 18.68 -2.37
CA GLY A 67 4.39 18.26 -2.33
C GLY A 67 4.73 17.26 -3.43
N ASP A 68 6.02 17.01 -3.62
CA ASP A 68 6.52 16.02 -4.57
C ASP A 68 6.91 14.73 -3.83
N VAL A 69 6.37 13.59 -4.27
CA VAL A 69 6.67 12.27 -3.69
C VAL A 69 7.04 11.30 -4.80
N VAL A 70 8.22 10.70 -4.68
CA VAL A 70 8.63 9.58 -5.55
C VAL A 70 8.13 8.29 -4.94
N VAL A 71 7.42 7.50 -5.75
CA VAL A 71 6.80 6.23 -5.33
C VAL A 71 7.40 5.07 -6.11
N GLN A 72 7.81 4.03 -5.41
CA GLN A 72 8.35 2.81 -6.01
C GLN A 72 7.80 1.58 -5.29
N TRP A 73 7.35 0.59 -6.05
CA TRP A 73 7.04 -0.74 -5.52
C TRP A 73 8.28 -1.63 -5.55
N GLY A 74 8.43 -2.52 -4.57
CA GLY A 74 9.48 -3.53 -4.58
C GLY A 74 9.25 -4.67 -3.60
N GLY A 75 10.23 -5.57 -3.54
CA GLY A 75 10.24 -6.67 -2.57
C GLY A 75 11.21 -6.39 -1.43
N LEU A 76 11.03 -7.11 -0.32
CA LEU A 76 11.94 -7.07 0.83
C LEU A 76 12.85 -8.31 0.83
N PRO A 77 14.17 -8.16 1.08
CA PRO A 77 15.07 -9.30 1.14
C PRO A 77 14.59 -10.37 2.14
N LYS A 78 14.62 -11.64 1.73
CA LYS A 78 14.20 -12.80 2.55
C LYS A 78 12.73 -12.79 2.99
N ARG A 79 11.87 -11.92 2.42
CA ARG A 79 10.44 -11.85 2.71
C ARG A 79 9.60 -11.98 1.42
N PRO A 80 9.54 -13.18 0.81
CA PRO A 80 8.90 -13.38 -0.49
C PRO A 80 7.37 -13.26 -0.47
N ASP A 81 6.74 -13.37 0.70
CA ASP A 81 5.29 -13.23 0.88
C ASP A 81 4.88 -11.78 1.25
N HIS A 82 5.82 -10.82 1.10
CA HIS A 82 5.61 -9.40 1.34
C HIS A 82 5.98 -8.56 0.12
N VAL A 83 5.34 -7.41 0.00
CA VAL A 83 5.73 -6.33 -0.92
C VAL A 83 5.89 -5.03 -0.15
N ALA A 84 6.67 -4.10 -0.68
CA ALA A 84 6.90 -2.81 -0.07
C ALA A 84 6.58 -1.67 -1.02
N LEU A 85 5.98 -0.61 -0.46
CA LEU A 85 5.85 0.70 -1.09
C LEU A 85 6.92 1.61 -0.48
N PHE A 86 7.83 2.06 -1.33
CA PHE A 86 8.87 3.02 -1.00
C PHE A 86 8.38 4.41 -1.37
N LEU A 87 8.35 5.31 -0.40
CA LEU A 87 7.99 6.72 -0.56
C LEU A 87 9.21 7.59 -0.28
N ARG A 88 9.51 8.54 -1.16
CA ARG A 88 10.50 9.60 -0.90
C ARG A 88 9.83 10.96 -1.10
N PHE A 89 9.55 11.63 0.01
CA PHE A 89 9.05 12.99 0.05
C PHE A 89 10.20 13.93 -0.30
N GLN A 90 10.01 14.82 -1.27
CA GLN A 90 11.02 15.80 -1.69
C GLN A 90 10.73 17.20 -1.14
N ARG A 91 9.46 17.53 -0.92
CA ARG A 91 8.99 18.83 -0.41
C ARG A 91 7.82 18.64 0.56
N PRO A 92 7.68 19.49 1.61
CA PRO A 92 8.58 20.58 1.99
C PRO A 92 9.87 20.10 2.68
N THR A 93 9.92 18.84 3.13
CA THR A 93 11.06 18.26 3.84
C THR A 93 11.42 16.91 3.23
N GLU A 94 12.70 16.68 2.93
CA GLU A 94 13.16 15.40 2.41
C GLU A 94 13.05 14.29 3.46
N ARG A 95 12.20 13.29 3.22
CA ARG A 95 12.02 12.12 4.09
C ARG A 95 11.72 10.88 3.27
N ALA A 96 11.94 9.69 3.82
CA ALA A 96 11.57 8.44 3.18
C ALA A 96 10.77 7.52 4.12
N ALA A 97 9.85 6.75 3.55
CA ALA A 97 9.09 5.74 4.26
C ALA A 97 9.12 4.42 3.50
N VAL A 98 9.24 3.31 4.25
CA VAL A 98 9.08 1.95 3.73
C VAL A 98 7.83 1.36 4.36
N ILE A 99 6.82 1.11 3.54
CA ILE A 99 5.54 0.54 3.99
C ILE A 99 5.47 -0.89 3.50
N GLU A 100 5.42 -1.83 4.43
CA GLU A 100 5.37 -3.27 4.12
C GLU A 100 3.93 -3.78 4.14
N PHE A 101 3.61 -4.63 3.15
CA PHE A 101 2.32 -5.29 3.01
C PHE A 101 2.53 -6.81 3.02
N ASP A 102 1.85 -7.50 3.93
CA ASP A 102 1.67 -8.95 3.86
C ASP A 102 0.70 -9.26 2.70
N ILE A 103 1.12 -10.02 1.69
CA ILE A 103 0.33 -10.25 0.48
C ILE A 103 -1.01 -10.95 0.81
N ALA A 104 -1.00 -11.89 1.77
CA ALA A 104 -2.17 -12.69 2.10
C ALA A 104 -3.19 -11.89 2.94
N LYS A 105 -2.71 -11.02 3.83
CA LYS A 105 -3.56 -10.22 4.72
C LYS A 105 -3.97 -8.87 4.13
N GLN A 106 -3.03 -8.20 3.47
CA GLN A 106 -3.13 -6.80 3.06
C GLN A 106 -3.11 -6.62 1.54
N GLY A 107 -3.12 -7.71 0.76
CA GLY A 107 -3.12 -7.61 -0.70
C GLY A 107 -4.34 -6.88 -1.26
N ILE A 108 -5.47 -6.86 -0.55
CA ILE A 108 -6.63 -6.02 -0.90
C ILE A 108 -6.26 -4.52 -0.96
N LEU A 109 -5.41 -4.05 -0.05
CA LEU A 109 -4.97 -2.66 0.00
C LEU A 109 -4.08 -2.35 -1.20
N VAL A 110 -3.12 -3.23 -1.51
CA VAL A 110 -2.25 -3.06 -2.68
C VAL A 110 -3.06 -3.04 -3.98
N GLU A 111 -4.04 -3.93 -4.12
CA GLU A 111 -4.95 -3.94 -5.27
C GLU A 111 -5.74 -2.63 -5.40
N HIS A 112 -6.25 -2.09 -4.28
CA HIS A 112 -6.95 -0.80 -4.25
C HIS A 112 -6.03 0.38 -4.59
N ILE A 113 -4.80 0.39 -4.09
CA ILE A 113 -3.82 1.44 -4.40
C ILE A 113 -3.54 1.44 -5.91
N LEU A 114 -3.26 0.26 -6.49
CA LEU A 114 -2.96 0.13 -7.92
C LEU A 114 -4.14 0.45 -8.82
N GLN A 115 -5.38 0.32 -8.33
CA GLN A 115 -6.57 0.61 -9.12
C GLN A 115 -7.02 2.06 -9.01
N SER A 116 -6.86 2.67 -7.83
CA SER A 116 -7.20 4.07 -7.61
C SER A 116 -6.08 5.03 -8.08
N ASN A 117 -4.85 4.52 -8.22
CA ASN A 117 -3.60 5.28 -8.39
C ASN A 117 -3.39 6.29 -7.26
N ALA A 118 -3.90 6.00 -6.06
CA ALA A 118 -3.85 6.88 -4.92
C ALA A 118 -3.81 6.12 -3.61
N LEU A 119 -3.30 6.77 -2.59
CA LEU A 119 -3.25 6.25 -1.22
C LEU A 119 -3.39 7.40 -0.24
N TYR A 120 -4.29 7.27 0.72
CA TYR A 120 -4.23 8.09 1.93
C TYR A 120 -3.31 7.42 2.96
N ILE A 121 -2.46 8.23 3.60
CA ILE A 121 -1.70 7.84 4.78
C ILE A 121 -2.09 8.71 5.97
N GLN A 122 -2.11 8.10 7.14
CA GLN A 122 -2.37 8.75 8.43
C GLN A 122 -1.37 8.22 9.46
N SER A 123 -0.85 9.08 10.32
CA SER A 123 -0.04 8.66 11.46
C SER A 123 -0.94 8.16 12.60
N GLY A 124 -0.53 7.08 13.26
CA GLY A 124 -1.18 6.55 14.45
C GLY A 124 -0.26 5.63 15.24
N LYS A 125 -0.88 4.79 16.07
CA LYS A 125 -0.26 3.74 16.88
C LYS A 125 -1.15 2.49 16.90
N VAL A 126 -0.62 1.39 17.42
CA VAL A 126 -1.39 0.14 17.58
C VAL A 126 -2.69 0.41 18.35
N GLY A 127 -3.80 -0.07 17.79
CA GLY A 127 -5.15 0.13 18.35
C GLY A 127 -5.92 1.28 17.72
N ASP A 128 -5.26 2.20 16.99
CA ASP A 128 -5.95 3.29 16.32
C ASP A 128 -6.83 2.79 15.17
N ARG A 129 -7.96 3.48 14.97
CA ARG A 129 -8.95 3.23 13.92
C ARG A 129 -9.44 4.57 13.41
N LEU A 130 -9.81 4.62 12.13
CA LEU A 130 -10.35 5.85 11.52
C LEU A 130 -11.58 6.37 12.28
N ILE A 131 -12.44 5.47 12.78
CA ILE A 131 -13.66 5.85 13.51
C ILE A 131 -13.39 6.56 14.84
N HIS A 132 -12.18 6.41 15.41
CA HIS A 132 -11.85 7.08 16.68
C HIS A 132 -11.72 8.60 16.49
N ASP A 133 -11.18 9.04 15.35
CA ASP A 133 -11.08 10.46 14.99
C ASP A 133 -10.96 10.64 13.47
N LEU A 134 -12.07 11.10 12.87
CA LEU A 134 -12.15 11.38 11.43
C LEU A 134 -11.34 12.61 11.02
N ASN A 135 -11.02 13.53 11.93
CA ASN A 135 -10.36 14.80 11.67
C ASN A 135 -8.84 14.76 11.82
N LEU A 136 -8.28 13.65 12.31
CA LEU A 136 -6.83 13.46 12.34
C LEU A 136 -6.20 13.72 10.96
N PRO A 137 -5.06 14.43 10.89
CA PRO A 137 -4.39 14.74 9.64
C PRO A 137 -4.17 13.50 8.76
N LYS A 138 -4.48 13.64 7.46
CA LYS A 138 -4.27 12.61 6.45
C LYS A 138 -3.58 13.26 5.26
N MET A 139 -2.67 12.54 4.65
CA MET A 139 -2.02 12.95 3.42
C MET A 139 -2.49 12.02 2.29
N ILE A 140 -2.93 12.60 1.18
CA ILE A 140 -3.15 11.85 -0.05
C ILE A 140 -1.88 11.85 -0.89
N LEU A 141 -1.56 10.69 -1.44
CA LEU A 141 -0.43 10.47 -2.33
C LEU A 141 -0.95 9.96 -3.67
N GLU A 142 -0.39 10.47 -4.76
CA GLU A 142 -0.51 9.82 -6.06
C GLU A 142 0.44 8.62 -6.09
N VAL A 143 -0.07 7.48 -6.55
CA VAL A 143 0.71 6.26 -6.79
C VAL A 143 0.63 5.96 -8.27
N PRO A 144 1.56 6.50 -9.09
CA PRO A 144 1.50 6.32 -10.54
C PRO A 144 1.75 4.86 -10.93
N ASP A 145 1.38 4.50 -12.16
CA ASP A 145 1.72 3.19 -12.70
C ASP A 145 3.23 3.09 -12.92
N THR A 146 3.90 2.32 -12.06
CA THR A 146 5.35 2.06 -12.14
C THR A 146 5.67 0.81 -12.94
N GLY A 147 4.69 0.20 -13.62
CA GLY A 147 4.79 -1.10 -14.29
C GLY A 147 4.75 -2.29 -13.33
N PHE A 148 4.54 -2.06 -12.03
CA PHE A 148 4.46 -3.10 -11.00
C PHE A 148 3.26 -4.03 -11.18
N ARG A 149 2.19 -3.57 -11.84
CA ARG A 149 0.92 -4.29 -11.97
C ARG A 149 1.06 -5.72 -12.48
N ALA A 150 1.84 -5.93 -13.54
CA ALA A 150 2.05 -7.26 -14.12
C ALA A 150 2.76 -8.22 -13.15
N HIS A 151 3.62 -7.70 -12.27
CA HIS A 151 4.25 -8.50 -11.24
C HIS A 151 3.28 -8.79 -10.08
N TRP A 152 2.54 -7.77 -9.66
CA TRP A 152 1.55 -7.84 -8.60
C TRP A 152 0.48 -8.89 -8.88
N ASP A 153 -0.11 -8.91 -10.07
CA ASP A 153 -1.20 -9.84 -10.41
C ASP A 153 -0.80 -11.31 -10.21
N LYS A 154 0.46 -11.66 -10.53
CA LYS A 154 0.99 -12.99 -10.27
C LYS A 154 1.21 -13.24 -8.77
N LEU A 155 1.89 -12.31 -8.09
CA LEU A 155 2.18 -12.43 -6.66
C LEU A 155 0.91 -12.57 -5.82
N TYR A 156 -0.08 -11.74 -6.11
CA TYR A 156 -1.33 -11.73 -5.37
C TYR A 156 -2.13 -13.01 -5.62
N PHE A 157 -2.21 -13.46 -6.88
CA PHE A 157 -2.81 -14.76 -7.18
C PHE A 157 -2.14 -15.91 -6.42
N ASP A 158 -0.80 -15.98 -6.45
CA ASP A 158 -0.04 -17.03 -5.77
C ASP A 158 -0.26 -16.96 -4.24
N GLY A 159 -0.26 -15.76 -3.66
CA GLY A 159 -0.51 -15.54 -2.22
C GLY A 159 -1.91 -15.96 -1.79
N VAL A 160 -2.95 -15.53 -2.52
CA VAL A 160 -4.33 -15.93 -2.25
C VAL A 160 -4.50 -17.43 -2.44
N PHE A 161 -3.96 -18.00 -3.52
CA PHE A 161 -4.01 -19.45 -3.77
C PHE A 161 -3.36 -20.25 -2.63
N LYS A 162 -2.17 -19.86 -2.16
CA LYS A 162 -1.49 -20.49 -1.03
C LYS A 162 -2.36 -20.44 0.24
N ARG A 163 -3.00 -19.29 0.52
CA ARG A 163 -3.92 -19.14 1.66
C ARG A 163 -5.09 -20.12 1.56
N MET A 164 -5.77 -20.17 0.41
CA MET A 164 -6.90 -21.09 0.18
C MET A 164 -6.48 -22.56 0.32
N ARG A 165 -5.27 -22.91 -0.12
CA ARG A 165 -4.69 -24.26 0.07
C ARG A 165 -4.44 -24.56 1.55
N LYS A 166 -3.97 -23.58 2.32
CA LYS A 166 -3.73 -23.71 3.77
C LYS A 166 -5.03 -23.86 4.55
N GLU A 167 -6.12 -23.29 4.06
CA GLU A 167 -7.48 -23.44 4.61
C GLU A 167 -8.16 -24.78 4.24
N GLY A 168 -7.47 -25.66 3.51
CA GLY A 168 -7.91 -27.04 3.24
C GLY A 168 -8.55 -27.27 1.87
N LEU A 169 -8.69 -26.24 1.03
CA LEU A 169 -9.29 -26.39 -0.29
C LEU A 169 -8.41 -27.23 -1.22
N GLY A 170 -9.01 -28.18 -1.96
CA GLY A 170 -8.37 -28.94 -3.03
C GLY A 170 -7.77 -28.04 -4.13
N ARG A 171 -6.72 -28.49 -4.83
CA ARG A 171 -5.95 -27.65 -5.78
C ARG A 171 -6.81 -26.96 -6.84
N SER A 172 -7.73 -27.71 -7.45
CA SER A 172 -8.63 -27.17 -8.48
C SER A 172 -9.55 -26.10 -7.89
N ARG A 173 -10.22 -26.41 -6.77
CA ARG A 173 -11.13 -25.50 -6.10
C ARG A 173 -10.44 -24.24 -5.56
N ALA A 174 -9.25 -24.39 -4.97
CA ALA A 174 -8.45 -23.26 -4.49
C ALA A 174 -8.10 -22.29 -5.62
N LYS A 175 -7.82 -22.81 -6.83
CA LYS A 175 -7.53 -21.98 -8.01
C LYS A 175 -8.74 -21.15 -8.44
N GLU A 176 -9.91 -21.78 -8.49
CA GLU A 176 -11.18 -21.15 -8.83
C GLU A 176 -11.54 -20.06 -7.80
N VAL A 177 -11.55 -20.43 -6.52
CA VAL A 177 -11.87 -19.51 -5.42
C VAL A 177 -10.90 -18.33 -5.36
N ALA A 178 -9.61 -18.55 -5.61
CA ALA A 178 -8.63 -17.46 -5.64
C ALA A 178 -8.91 -16.45 -6.76
N ARG A 179 -9.30 -16.90 -7.96
CA ARG A 179 -9.68 -16.02 -9.07
C ARG A 179 -10.91 -15.20 -8.74
N THR A 180 -11.97 -15.88 -8.31
CA THR A 180 -13.24 -15.21 -7.94
C THR A 180 -13.05 -14.23 -6.79
N TYR A 181 -12.21 -14.56 -5.81
CA TYR A 181 -11.86 -13.65 -4.72
C TYR A 181 -11.23 -12.36 -5.26
N ILE A 182 -10.19 -12.47 -6.10
CA ILE A 182 -9.50 -11.31 -6.67
C ILE A 182 -10.42 -10.48 -7.57
N GLU A 183 -11.27 -11.13 -8.37
CA GLU A 183 -12.26 -10.45 -9.22
C GLU A 183 -13.24 -9.61 -8.40
N LYS A 184 -13.76 -10.15 -7.29
CA LYS A 184 -14.63 -9.40 -6.37
C LYS A 184 -13.91 -8.22 -5.73
N ILE A 185 -12.65 -8.37 -5.34
CA ILE A 185 -11.86 -7.26 -4.80
C ILE A 185 -11.72 -6.13 -5.84
N ARG A 186 -11.41 -6.48 -7.09
CA ARG A 186 -11.31 -5.51 -8.20
C ARG A 186 -12.64 -4.81 -8.48
N GLU A 187 -13.73 -5.54 -8.36
CA GLU A 187 -15.07 -4.97 -8.49
C GLU A 187 -15.36 -3.94 -7.40
N LEU A 188 -15.09 -4.29 -6.14
CA LEU A 188 -15.22 -3.36 -5.01
C LEU A 188 -14.36 -2.10 -5.20
N ALA A 189 -13.15 -2.27 -5.72
CA ALA A 189 -12.23 -1.18 -6.03
C ALA A 189 -12.72 -0.26 -7.15
N ARG A 190 -13.70 -0.69 -7.98
CA ARG A 190 -14.34 0.17 -9.00
C ARG A 190 -15.44 1.05 -8.42
N PHE A 191 -15.75 0.91 -7.13
CA PHE A 191 -16.75 1.74 -6.48
C PHE A 191 -16.45 3.22 -6.68
N ARG A 192 -17.50 3.96 -7.01
CA ARG A 192 -17.45 5.40 -7.20
C ARG A 192 -18.67 6.04 -6.58
N MET A 193 -18.43 6.94 -5.64
CA MET A 193 -19.47 7.80 -5.07
C MET A 193 -19.93 8.79 -6.15
N LYS A 194 -21.25 8.88 -6.33
CA LYS A 194 -21.88 9.84 -7.25
C LYS A 194 -22.21 11.13 -6.52
#